data_AF-A0A433QKX3-F1
#
_entry.id   AF-A0A433QKX3-F1
#
_cell.length_a   1.000
_cell.length_b   1.000
_cell.length_c   1.000
_cell.angle_alpha   90.00
_cell.angle_beta   90.00
_cell.angle_gamma   90.00
#
_symmetry.space_group_name_H-M   'P 1'
#
loop_
_entity.id
_entity.type
_entity.pdbx_description
1 polymer ?
#
loop_
_entity_poly.entity_id
_entity_poly.type
_entity_poly.pdbx_seq_one_letter_code
_entity_poly.pdbx_strand_id
1 'polypeptide(L)'
;MESQREKLYRYNDLYKQHRDHVRTIQARLKTETFPLITEKFALDKEKLAKVEEYIDDEVTIFRFLKKTRFDLSHAYRKLHAAIEWRLNNNVDAITYPTLPITLFRDPIVHFNGFDVLNRPLVVCRLRNYPQIKKKEREQEDTGDDAEVTFEQLERMGIFCMELGRKYTLEMSRRRENAGWERPLTTHFSVLVDMSGGRVFSWKSLQYYQTRLIPFALNLLKTYPSCVGGVYVLNFAPIYHTLWTVAKLVLPEKATSRMLFLDEGSVTEMIKEENLLCEHGGKSTTVYNHETDPILVRYGGKLPTFTTADASANDEDPGEECWPVSLNATATTPTSDGKWAGWRWPGSGGARVEPEGVV
;
A
#
# COMPACT_ATOMS: atom_id res chain seq x y z
N MET A 1 -20.03 -15.43 -2.78
CA MET A 1 -18.88 -14.53 -3.03
C MET A 1 -17.63 -15.22 -2.53
N GLU A 2 -16.56 -15.25 -3.32
CA GLU A 2 -15.26 -15.85 -2.93
C GLU A 2 -14.65 -15.05 -1.76
N SER A 3 -14.25 -15.74 -0.70
CA SER A 3 -13.65 -15.11 0.49
C SER A 3 -12.26 -14.53 0.17
N GLN A 4 -11.77 -13.59 0.99
CA GLN A 4 -10.41 -13.03 0.81
C GLN A 4 -9.32 -14.09 0.93
N ARG A 5 -9.55 -15.12 1.76
CA ARG A 5 -8.64 -16.27 1.93
C ARG A 5 -8.57 -17.14 0.68
N GLU A 6 -9.72 -17.50 0.11
CA GLU A 6 -9.80 -18.27 -1.14
C GLU A 6 -9.07 -17.56 -2.28
N LYS A 7 -9.25 -16.23 -2.40
CA LYS A 7 -8.53 -15.41 -3.39
C LYS A 7 -7.01 -15.52 -3.22
N LEU A 8 -6.51 -15.48 -1.98
CA LEU A 8 -5.08 -15.56 -1.69
C LEU A 8 -4.51 -16.95 -2.04
N TYR A 9 -5.25 -18.01 -1.75
CA TYR A 9 -4.87 -19.38 -2.11
C TYR A 9 -4.80 -19.53 -3.63
N ARG A 10 -5.84 -19.08 -4.32
CA ARG A 10 -5.87 -19.05 -5.78
C ARG A 10 -4.70 -18.27 -6.38
N TYR A 11 -4.25 -17.18 -5.75
CA TYR A 11 -3.08 -16.43 -6.24
C TYR A 11 -1.78 -17.21 -6.10
N ASN A 12 -1.61 -17.99 -5.03
CA ASN A 12 -0.47 -18.88 -4.88
C ASN A 12 -0.48 -19.99 -5.94
N ASP A 13 -1.65 -20.58 -6.19
CA ASP A 13 -1.80 -21.64 -7.20
C ASP A 13 -1.51 -21.09 -8.61
N LEU A 14 -2.06 -19.93 -8.94
CA LEU A 14 -1.79 -19.25 -10.21
C LEU A 14 -0.32 -18.85 -10.36
N TYR A 15 0.34 -18.43 -9.28
CA TYR A 15 1.76 -18.08 -9.31
C TYR A 15 2.63 -19.31 -9.58
N LYS A 16 2.33 -20.44 -8.94
CA LYS A 16 2.99 -21.72 -9.25
C LYS A 16 2.76 -22.13 -10.70
N GLN A 17 1.52 -22.07 -11.17
CA GLN A 17 1.13 -22.44 -12.54
C GLN A 17 1.81 -21.57 -13.60
N HIS A 18 1.98 -20.27 -13.34
CA HIS A 18 2.49 -19.31 -14.31
C HIS A 18 3.92 -18.81 -14.00
N ARG A 19 4.72 -19.59 -13.25
CA ARG A 19 6.10 -19.21 -12.90
C ARG A 19 6.98 -19.03 -14.15
N ASP A 20 6.79 -19.85 -15.17
CA ASP A 20 7.54 -19.71 -16.43
C ASP A 20 7.11 -18.50 -17.27
N HIS A 21 5.86 -18.02 -17.10
CA HIS A 21 5.44 -16.76 -17.71
C HIS A 21 6.18 -15.57 -17.07
N VAL A 22 6.41 -15.61 -15.74
CA VAL A 22 7.21 -14.59 -15.04
C VAL A 22 8.62 -14.56 -15.62
N ARG A 23 9.29 -15.72 -15.71
CA ARG A 23 10.65 -15.84 -16.27
C ARG A 23 10.73 -15.38 -17.73
N THR A 24 9.75 -15.77 -18.54
CA THR A 24 9.65 -15.34 -19.95
C THR A 24 9.57 -13.82 -20.06
N ILE A 25 8.74 -13.17 -19.24
CA ILE A 25 8.63 -11.70 -19.25
C ILE A 25 9.92 -11.04 -18.77
N GLN A 26 10.55 -11.57 -17.71
CA GLN A 26 11.82 -11.02 -17.20
C GLN A 26 12.91 -11.07 -18.27
N ALA A 27 13.12 -12.25 -18.88
CA ALA A 27 14.08 -12.41 -19.96
C ALA A 27 13.78 -11.46 -21.13
N ARG A 28 12.50 -11.34 -21.51
CA ARG A 28 12.08 -10.43 -22.57
C ARG A 28 12.36 -8.97 -22.24
N LEU A 29 12.07 -8.51 -21.02
CA LEU A 29 12.36 -7.13 -20.61
C LEU A 29 13.87 -6.86 -20.60
N LYS A 30 14.70 -7.82 -20.14
CA LYS A 30 16.18 -7.69 -20.16
C LYS A 30 16.76 -7.67 -21.58
N THR A 31 16.17 -8.39 -22.53
CA THR A 31 16.67 -8.43 -23.92
C THR A 31 16.13 -7.28 -24.77
N GLU A 32 14.83 -6.96 -24.66
CA GLU A 32 14.17 -6.00 -25.54
C GLU A 32 14.04 -4.59 -24.91
N THR A 33 13.63 -4.49 -23.64
CA THR A 33 13.34 -3.19 -23.02
C THR A 33 14.61 -2.50 -22.53
N PHE A 34 15.51 -3.25 -21.93
CA PHE A 34 16.76 -2.74 -21.35
C PHE A 34 17.61 -1.90 -22.30
N PRO A 35 17.96 -2.36 -23.51
CA PRO A 35 18.75 -1.55 -24.44
C PRO A 35 18.03 -0.25 -24.82
N LEU A 36 16.73 -0.33 -25.10
CA LEU A 36 15.91 0.81 -25.54
C LEU A 36 15.84 1.91 -24.48
N ILE A 37 15.58 1.55 -23.21
CA ILE A 37 15.51 2.54 -22.13
C ILE A 37 16.89 3.06 -21.73
N THR A 38 17.95 2.25 -21.87
CA THR A 38 19.33 2.67 -21.58
C THR A 38 19.72 3.80 -22.51
N GLU A 39 19.46 3.64 -23.80
CA GLU A 39 19.70 4.66 -24.82
C GLU A 39 18.79 5.88 -24.60
N LYS A 40 17.48 5.66 -24.51
CA LYS A 40 16.47 6.73 -24.40
C LYS A 40 16.67 7.64 -23.18
N PHE A 41 17.06 7.08 -22.04
CA PHE A 41 17.19 7.83 -20.78
C PHE A 41 18.65 8.08 -20.38
N ALA A 42 19.62 7.68 -21.22
CA ALA A 42 21.06 7.79 -20.94
C ALA A 42 21.42 7.28 -19.53
N LEU A 43 20.99 6.06 -19.21
CA LEU A 43 21.09 5.51 -17.85
C LEU A 43 22.55 5.23 -17.46
N ASP A 44 22.95 5.70 -16.29
CA ASP A 44 24.19 5.31 -15.63
C ASP A 44 24.08 3.90 -15.00
N LYS A 45 25.21 3.38 -14.50
CA LYS A 45 25.29 2.05 -13.90
C LYS A 45 24.35 1.88 -12.69
N GLU A 46 24.16 2.93 -11.89
CA GLU A 46 23.34 2.87 -10.68
C GLU A 46 21.85 2.79 -11.05
N LYS A 47 21.39 3.65 -11.97
CA LYS A 47 20.02 3.61 -12.48
C LYS A 47 19.73 2.30 -13.19
N LEU A 48 20.68 1.79 -13.98
CA LEU A 48 20.54 0.47 -14.63
C LEU A 48 20.32 -0.65 -13.62
N ALA A 49 21.12 -0.68 -12.54
CA ALA A 49 20.96 -1.67 -11.49
C ALA A 49 19.57 -1.59 -10.80
N LYS A 50 19.02 -0.37 -10.66
CA LYS A 50 17.66 -0.17 -10.09
C LYS A 50 16.55 -0.66 -11.02
N VAL A 51 16.69 -0.44 -12.32
CA VAL A 51 15.75 -1.02 -13.28
C VAL A 51 15.87 -2.55 -13.27
N GLU A 52 17.08 -3.10 -13.16
CA GLU A 52 17.28 -4.55 -13.06
C GLU A 52 16.62 -5.14 -11.83
N GLU A 53 16.83 -4.53 -10.66
CA GLU A 53 16.17 -4.88 -9.40
C GLU A 53 14.64 -4.92 -9.56
N TYR A 54 14.06 -3.98 -10.31
CA TYR A 54 12.62 -3.93 -10.58
C TYR A 54 12.14 -5.03 -11.54
N ILE A 55 12.92 -5.38 -12.56
CA ILE A 55 12.59 -6.51 -13.46
C ILE A 55 12.68 -7.84 -12.71
N ASP A 56 13.67 -7.99 -11.83
CA ASP A 56 13.90 -9.21 -11.07
C ASP A 56 12.90 -9.40 -9.90
N ASP A 57 12.00 -8.44 -9.66
CA ASP A 57 10.88 -8.58 -8.73
C ASP A 57 9.77 -9.48 -9.29
N GLU A 58 9.91 -10.80 -9.06
CA GLU A 58 8.97 -11.82 -9.52
C GLU A 58 7.51 -11.56 -9.09
N VAL A 59 7.28 -10.95 -7.92
CA VAL A 59 5.94 -10.68 -7.39
C VAL A 59 5.30 -9.56 -8.17
N THR A 60 6.07 -8.52 -8.50
CA THR A 60 5.61 -7.42 -9.36
C THR A 60 5.32 -7.91 -10.78
N ILE A 61 6.19 -8.70 -11.41
CA ILE A 61 5.92 -9.28 -12.72
C ILE A 61 4.62 -10.13 -12.69
N PHE A 62 4.45 -10.95 -11.66
CA PHE A 62 3.23 -11.74 -11.47
C PHE A 62 1.96 -10.87 -11.33
N ARG A 63 2.03 -9.75 -10.59
CA ARG A 63 0.91 -8.81 -10.46
C ARG A 63 0.47 -8.26 -11.82
N PHE A 64 1.41 -7.91 -12.69
CA PHE A 64 1.12 -7.45 -14.04
C PHE A 64 0.50 -8.55 -14.90
N LEU A 65 1.08 -9.76 -14.90
CA LEU A 65 0.51 -10.92 -15.59
C LEU A 65 -0.92 -11.19 -15.14
N LYS A 66 -1.17 -11.26 -13.84
CA LYS A 66 -2.53 -11.44 -13.30
C LYS A 66 -3.48 -10.32 -13.73
N LYS A 67 -3.02 -9.06 -13.73
CA LYS A 67 -3.83 -7.90 -14.17
C LYS A 67 -4.23 -8.02 -15.65
N THR A 68 -3.39 -8.63 -16.48
CA THR A 68 -3.64 -8.88 -17.91
C THR A 68 -4.16 -10.27 -18.22
N ARG A 69 -4.64 -11.01 -17.20
CA ARG A 69 -5.15 -12.39 -17.35
C ARG A 69 -4.13 -13.33 -18.00
N PHE A 70 -2.86 -13.15 -17.64
CA PHE A 70 -1.70 -13.93 -18.10
C PHE A 70 -1.38 -13.80 -19.60
N ASP A 71 -1.93 -12.79 -20.27
CA ASP A 71 -1.49 -12.41 -21.60
C ASP A 71 -0.11 -11.76 -21.53
N LEU A 72 0.90 -12.45 -22.07
CA LEU A 72 2.30 -12.06 -22.05
C LEU A 72 2.56 -10.73 -22.79
N SER A 73 1.92 -10.55 -23.94
CA SER A 73 2.11 -9.36 -24.77
C SER A 73 1.53 -8.11 -24.10
N HIS A 74 0.34 -8.23 -23.51
CA HIS A 74 -0.27 -7.17 -22.72
C HIS A 74 0.50 -6.88 -21.43
N ALA A 75 0.99 -7.93 -20.73
CA ALA A 75 1.79 -7.77 -19.52
C ALA A 75 3.09 -7.03 -19.83
N TYR A 76 3.81 -7.45 -20.87
CA TYR A 76 5.04 -6.81 -21.35
C TYR A 76 4.84 -5.32 -21.63
N ARG A 77 3.82 -4.95 -22.42
CA ARG A 77 3.53 -3.54 -22.72
C ARG A 77 3.23 -2.72 -21.47
N LYS A 78 2.50 -3.29 -20.51
CA LYS A 78 2.20 -2.59 -19.25
C LYS A 78 3.43 -2.44 -18.35
N LEU A 79 4.30 -3.46 -18.30
CA LEU A 79 5.55 -3.41 -17.56
C LEU A 79 6.53 -2.41 -18.16
N HIS A 80 6.68 -2.39 -19.48
CA HIS A 80 7.46 -1.38 -20.19
C HIS A 80 6.98 0.03 -19.84
N ALA A 81 5.68 0.30 -19.96
CA ALA A 81 5.11 1.60 -19.59
C ALA A 81 5.31 1.94 -18.10
N ALA A 82 5.26 0.95 -17.21
CA ALA A 82 5.55 1.16 -15.79
C ALA A 82 7.02 1.52 -15.55
N ILE A 83 7.97 0.86 -16.24
CA ILE A 83 9.40 1.18 -16.17
C ILE A 83 9.67 2.59 -16.68
N GLU A 84 9.10 2.98 -17.83
CA GLU A 84 9.23 4.34 -18.35
C GLU A 84 8.63 5.37 -17.38
N TRP A 85 7.48 5.07 -16.78
CA TRP A 85 6.89 5.95 -15.77
C TRP A 85 7.82 6.09 -14.56
N ARG A 86 8.44 5.01 -14.09
CA ARG A 86 9.40 5.06 -12.97
C ARG A 86 10.57 5.97 -13.26
N LEU A 87 11.16 5.85 -14.45
CA LEU A 87 12.27 6.68 -14.90
C LEU A 87 11.86 8.15 -15.02
N ASN A 88 10.72 8.44 -15.65
CA ASN A 88 10.22 9.82 -15.80
C ASN A 88 9.89 10.50 -14.47
N ASN A 89 9.51 9.73 -13.44
CA ASN A 89 9.14 10.25 -12.13
C ASN A 89 10.26 10.13 -11.09
N ASN A 90 11.46 9.70 -11.51
CA ASN A 90 12.62 9.47 -10.64
C ASN A 90 12.25 8.65 -9.39
N VAL A 91 11.45 7.60 -9.56
CA VAL A 91 10.90 6.81 -8.44
C VAL A 91 12.01 6.25 -7.55
N ASP A 92 13.08 5.74 -8.16
CA ASP A 92 14.19 5.14 -7.43
C ASP A 92 15.05 6.16 -6.66
N ALA A 93 14.92 7.46 -6.96
CA ALA A 93 15.54 8.54 -6.20
C ALA A 93 14.67 9.02 -5.02
N ILE A 94 13.42 8.56 -4.91
CA ILE A 94 12.55 8.89 -3.78
C ILE A 94 12.94 8.00 -2.61
N THR A 95 13.63 8.59 -1.65
CA THR A 95 14.10 7.93 -0.42
C THR A 95 13.64 8.73 0.81
N TYR A 96 13.68 8.08 1.97
CA TYR A 96 13.37 8.69 3.27
C TYR A 96 14.07 10.04 3.48
N PRO A 97 15.39 10.20 3.20
CA PRO A 97 16.08 11.49 3.36
C PRO A 97 15.67 12.57 2.36
N THR A 98 15.04 12.20 1.23
CA THR A 98 14.60 13.17 0.20
C THR A 98 13.20 13.72 0.44
N LEU A 99 12.50 13.21 1.47
CA LEU A 99 11.16 13.62 1.84
C LEU A 99 11.20 14.46 3.13
N PRO A 100 10.28 15.42 3.30
CA PRO A 100 10.21 16.21 4.53
C PRO A 100 10.07 15.34 5.77
N ILE A 101 10.92 15.57 6.77
CA ILE A 101 10.91 14.82 8.04
C ILE A 101 9.55 14.93 8.78
N THR A 102 8.83 16.02 8.56
CA THR A 102 7.47 16.25 9.11
C THR A 102 6.47 15.20 8.66
N LEU A 103 6.65 14.60 7.48
CA LEU A 103 5.81 13.51 6.99
C LEU A 103 6.03 12.18 7.74
N PHE A 104 7.10 12.09 8.53
CA PHE A 104 7.46 10.91 9.30
C PHE A 104 7.35 11.12 10.80
N ARG A 105 7.55 12.33 11.34
CA ARG A 105 7.37 12.59 12.78
C ARG A 105 5.94 12.30 13.25
N ASP A 106 4.97 12.83 12.51
CA ASP A 106 3.55 12.56 12.69
C ASP A 106 3.03 11.84 11.45
N PRO A 107 3.32 10.54 11.27
CA PRO A 107 3.13 9.92 9.98
C PRO A 107 1.64 9.81 9.68
N ILE A 108 1.27 10.28 8.48
CA ILE A 108 -0.03 9.95 7.87
C ILE A 108 -0.07 8.45 7.64
N VAL A 109 1.03 7.86 7.16
CA VAL A 109 1.11 6.46 6.73
C VAL A 109 2.34 5.80 7.33
N HIS A 110 2.17 4.65 7.97
CA HIS A 110 3.26 3.78 8.42
C HIS A 110 2.84 2.31 8.38
N PHE A 111 3.79 1.39 8.49
CA PHE A 111 3.50 -0.04 8.61
C PHE A 111 3.43 -0.44 10.07
N ASN A 112 2.45 -1.26 10.44
CA ASN A 112 2.35 -1.81 11.78
C ASN A 112 1.58 -3.13 11.77
N GLY A 113 2.27 -4.23 12.08
CA GLY A 113 1.65 -5.55 12.24
C GLY A 113 1.11 -6.15 10.93
N PHE A 114 0.15 -7.07 11.09
CA PHE A 114 -0.42 -7.87 10.02
C PHE A 114 -1.92 -8.10 10.22
N ASP A 115 -2.62 -8.33 9.11
CA ASP A 115 -4.01 -8.77 9.15
C ASP A 115 -4.14 -10.30 9.41
N VAL A 116 -5.36 -10.81 9.54
CA VAL A 116 -5.63 -12.25 9.79
C VAL A 116 -5.21 -13.18 8.64
N LEU A 117 -4.89 -12.62 7.46
CA LEU A 117 -4.34 -13.35 6.32
C LEU A 117 -2.82 -13.20 6.24
N ASN A 118 -2.19 -12.66 7.28
CA ASN A 118 -0.77 -12.43 7.39
C ASN A 118 -0.23 -11.51 6.27
N ARG A 119 -1.02 -10.54 5.83
CA ARG A 119 -0.57 -9.48 4.92
C ARG A 119 -0.05 -8.31 5.75
N PRO A 120 1.04 -7.64 5.34
CA PRO A 120 1.50 -6.41 5.99
C PRO A 120 0.35 -5.43 6.14
N LEU A 121 0.25 -4.79 7.30
CA LEU A 121 -0.75 -3.79 7.55
C LEU A 121 -0.11 -2.40 7.49
N VAL A 122 -0.66 -1.56 6.61
CA VAL A 122 -0.36 -0.14 6.50
C VAL A 122 -1.43 0.63 7.26
N VAL A 123 -1.04 1.43 8.23
CA VAL A 123 -1.93 2.30 9.00
C VAL A 123 -1.88 3.70 8.42
N CYS A 124 -3.04 4.23 8.04
CA CYS A 124 -3.25 5.57 7.51
C CYS A 124 -4.11 6.38 8.49
N ARG A 125 -3.56 7.45 9.08
CA ARG A 125 -4.21 8.29 10.11
C ARG A 125 -4.55 9.66 9.54
N LEU A 126 -5.82 9.93 9.29
CA LEU A 126 -6.24 11.20 8.68
C LEU A 126 -6.09 12.41 9.61
N ARG A 127 -6.09 12.23 10.94
CA ARG A 127 -5.76 13.31 11.89
C ARG A 127 -4.37 13.92 11.66
N ASN A 128 -3.44 13.14 11.11
CA ASN A 128 -2.07 13.57 10.81
C ASN A 128 -1.92 14.14 9.39
N TYR A 129 -3.01 14.29 8.63
CA TYR A 129 -2.95 14.84 7.28
C TYR A 129 -2.41 16.29 7.32
N PRO A 130 -1.30 16.60 6.61
CA PRO A 130 -0.60 17.88 6.74
C PRO A 130 -1.38 19.01 6.07
N GLN A 131 -1.10 20.23 6.52
CA GLN A 131 -1.53 21.42 5.81
C GLN A 131 -0.73 21.57 4.52
N ILE A 132 -1.43 21.88 3.42
CA ILE A 132 -0.82 21.89 2.08
C ILE A 132 -0.51 23.31 1.61
N LYS A 133 0.78 23.62 1.39
CA LYS A 133 1.23 24.87 0.77
C LYS A 133 0.83 24.93 -0.70
N LYS A 134 0.27 26.06 -1.14
CA LYS A 134 0.27 26.45 -2.55
C LYS A 134 1.69 26.92 -2.90
N LYS A 135 2.26 26.46 -4.02
CA LYS A 135 3.47 27.04 -4.61
C LYS A 135 3.15 28.44 -5.17
N GLU A 136 2.85 29.42 -4.31
CA GLU A 136 2.63 30.83 -4.70
C GLU A 136 2.98 31.76 -3.52
N ARG A 137 4.26 31.86 -3.18
CA ARG A 137 4.96 33.08 -2.73
C ARG A 137 6.39 32.71 -2.34
N GLU A 138 7.36 33.33 -3.00
CA GLU A 138 8.71 33.47 -2.49
C GLU A 138 8.64 34.20 -1.14
N GLN A 139 9.31 33.67 -0.13
CA GLN A 139 9.55 34.26 1.20
C GLN A 139 8.34 34.61 2.07
N GLU A 140 8.12 33.80 3.10
CA GLU A 140 8.46 34.19 4.47
C GLU A 140 8.74 32.91 5.25
N ASP A 141 9.95 32.79 5.78
CA ASP A 141 10.39 31.69 6.63
C ASP A 141 9.83 31.92 8.04
N THR A 142 8.52 31.70 8.20
CA THR A 142 7.93 31.52 9.53
C THR A 142 8.24 30.09 9.94
N GLY A 143 9.33 29.93 10.69
CA GLY A 143 9.69 28.68 11.35
C GLY A 143 8.53 28.18 12.21
N ASP A 144 8.37 26.85 12.24
CA ASP A 144 7.36 26.11 13.00
C ASP A 144 5.91 26.20 12.53
N ASP A 145 5.63 25.61 11.35
CA ASP A 145 4.51 24.67 11.23
C ASP A 145 4.69 23.73 10.01
N ALA A 146 4.27 22.48 10.20
CA ALA A 146 4.47 21.31 9.35
C ALA A 146 3.78 21.37 7.97
N GLU A 147 4.14 22.35 7.15
CA GLU A 147 3.53 22.56 5.85
C GLU A 147 4.24 21.79 4.73
N VAL A 148 3.47 21.05 3.94
CA VAL A 148 3.97 20.15 2.89
C VAL A 148 3.37 20.56 1.54
N THR A 149 4.12 20.46 0.45
CA THR A 149 3.59 20.68 -0.90
C THR A 149 2.86 19.44 -1.42
N PHE A 150 1.92 19.61 -2.35
CA PHE A 150 1.26 18.47 -3.00
C PHE A 150 2.25 17.51 -3.69
N GLU A 151 3.32 18.05 -4.27
CA GLU A 151 4.36 17.26 -4.92
C GLU A 151 5.08 16.35 -3.92
N GLN A 152 5.38 16.86 -2.72
CA GLN A 152 5.96 16.05 -1.64
C GLN A 152 4.98 14.98 -1.15
N LEU A 153 3.68 15.28 -1.07
CA LEU A 153 2.66 14.30 -0.70
C LEU A 153 2.48 13.21 -1.78
N GLU A 154 2.55 13.56 -3.05
CA GLU A 154 2.55 12.61 -4.17
C GLU A 154 3.81 11.72 -4.11
N ARG A 155 5.00 12.31 -3.90
CA ARG A 155 6.24 11.56 -3.72
C ARG A 155 6.17 10.62 -2.50
N MET A 156 5.55 11.05 -1.40
CA MET A 156 5.27 10.19 -0.24
C MET A 156 4.36 9.02 -0.62
N GLY A 157 3.30 9.26 -1.39
CA GLY A 157 2.44 8.20 -1.90
C GLY A 157 3.21 7.17 -2.75
N ILE A 158 4.11 7.63 -3.62
CA ILE A 158 5.00 6.74 -4.39
C ILE A 158 5.91 5.95 -3.46
N PHE A 159 6.54 6.63 -2.50
CA PHE A 159 7.44 6.02 -1.52
C PHE A 159 6.76 4.91 -0.72
N CYS A 160 5.56 5.16 -0.16
CA CYS A 160 4.79 4.13 0.56
C CYS A 160 4.46 2.91 -0.32
N MET A 161 4.13 3.13 -1.61
CA MET A 161 3.87 2.03 -2.54
C MET A 161 5.15 1.23 -2.85
N GLU A 162 6.31 1.88 -2.95
CA GLU A 162 7.61 1.22 -3.11
C GLU A 162 8.00 0.40 -1.88
N LEU A 163 7.81 0.94 -0.67
CA LEU A 163 8.02 0.19 0.58
C LEU A 163 7.13 -1.06 0.60
N GLY A 164 5.84 -0.92 0.29
CA GLY A 164 4.91 -2.05 0.23
C GLY A 164 5.30 -3.08 -0.84
N ARG A 165 5.76 -2.64 -2.02
CA ARG A 165 6.25 -3.52 -3.09
C ARG A 165 7.46 -4.34 -2.61
N LYS A 166 8.50 -3.69 -2.11
CA LYS A 166 9.73 -4.35 -1.64
C LYS A 166 9.47 -5.28 -0.47
N TYR A 167 8.65 -4.83 0.49
CA TYR A 167 8.36 -5.63 1.67
C TYR A 167 7.59 -6.91 1.33
N THR A 168 6.60 -6.82 0.43
CA THR A 168 5.84 -8.00 -0.02
C THR A 168 6.67 -8.98 -0.87
N LEU A 169 7.62 -8.48 -1.67
CA LEU A 169 8.62 -9.33 -2.36
C LEU A 169 9.46 -10.10 -1.34
N GLU A 170 10.03 -9.39 -0.37
CA GLU A 170 10.88 -10.01 0.65
C GLU A 170 10.13 -11.04 1.49
N MET A 171 8.91 -10.72 1.93
CA MET A 171 8.07 -11.68 2.65
C MET A 171 7.81 -12.93 1.82
N SER A 172 7.60 -12.79 0.51
CA SER A 172 7.41 -13.93 -0.38
C SER A 172 8.64 -14.83 -0.42
N ARG A 173 9.83 -14.24 -0.59
CA ARG A 173 11.11 -14.96 -0.60
C ARG A 173 11.41 -15.63 0.74
N ARG A 174 11.20 -14.94 1.85
CA ARG A 174 11.36 -15.50 3.20
C ARG A 174 10.47 -16.71 3.42
N ARG A 175 9.18 -16.62 3.04
CA ARG A 175 8.24 -17.74 3.15
C ARG A 175 8.62 -18.91 2.26
N GLU A 176 9.10 -18.65 1.05
CA GLU A 176 9.59 -19.70 0.14
C GLU A 176 10.81 -20.40 0.75
N ASN A 177 11.79 -19.65 1.28
CA ASN A 177 12.97 -20.19 1.95
C ASN A 177 12.61 -20.98 3.22
N ALA A 178 11.57 -20.57 3.95
CA ALA A 178 11.04 -21.28 5.10
C ALA A 178 10.14 -22.47 4.75
N GLY A 179 9.98 -22.81 3.46
CA GLY A 179 9.22 -23.98 3.01
C GLY A 179 7.70 -23.85 3.15
N TRP A 180 7.16 -22.63 3.19
CA TRP A 180 5.72 -22.43 3.27
C TRP A 180 5.04 -22.98 2.01
N GLU A 181 3.95 -23.74 2.18
CA GLU A 181 3.19 -24.31 1.06
C GLU A 181 2.68 -23.22 0.09
N ARG A 182 2.33 -22.05 0.63
CA ARG A 182 1.79 -20.89 -0.09
C ARG A 182 2.60 -19.64 0.26
N PRO A 183 3.81 -19.48 -0.31
CA PRO A 183 4.75 -18.46 0.14
C PRO A 183 4.40 -17.06 -0.37
N LEU A 184 3.65 -16.95 -1.45
CA LEU A 184 3.45 -15.70 -2.17
C LEU A 184 2.63 -14.69 -1.35
N THR A 185 3.24 -13.54 -1.10
CA THR A 185 2.62 -12.35 -0.53
C THR A 185 2.47 -11.30 -1.61
N THR A 186 1.31 -11.22 -2.25
CA THR A 186 1.08 -10.27 -3.36
C THR A 186 0.58 -8.91 -2.92
N HIS A 187 0.04 -8.78 -1.71
CA HIS A 187 -0.63 -7.55 -1.30
C HIS A 187 -0.34 -7.23 0.17
N PHE A 188 -0.39 -5.94 0.50
CA PHE A 188 -0.58 -5.44 1.85
C PHE A 188 -2.03 -4.97 2.04
N SER A 189 -2.45 -4.81 3.29
CA SER A 189 -3.74 -4.26 3.69
C SER A 189 -3.56 -2.84 4.21
N VAL A 190 -4.60 -2.02 4.08
CA VAL A 190 -4.57 -0.62 4.55
C VAL A 190 -5.67 -0.44 5.58
N LEU A 191 -5.32 -0.05 6.80
CA LEU A 191 -6.24 0.47 7.80
C LEU A 191 -6.28 1.99 7.66
N VAL A 192 -7.45 2.57 7.39
CA VAL A 192 -7.67 4.01 7.29
C VAL A 192 -8.47 4.43 8.52
N ASP A 193 -7.81 5.09 9.46
CA ASP A 193 -8.46 5.75 10.57
C ASP A 193 -8.90 7.17 10.16
N MET A 194 -10.22 7.36 10.11
CA MET A 194 -10.86 8.63 9.80
C MET A 194 -11.08 9.51 11.05
N SER A 195 -10.68 9.05 12.25
CA SER A 195 -10.81 9.82 13.48
C SER A 195 -9.96 11.09 13.42
N GLY A 196 -10.48 12.19 13.99
CA GLY A 196 -9.76 13.47 14.08
C GLY A 196 -9.37 14.11 12.74
N GLY A 197 -9.86 13.58 11.61
CA GLY A 197 -9.63 14.17 10.30
C GLY A 197 -10.20 15.59 10.23
N ARG A 198 -9.42 16.52 9.68
CA ARG A 198 -9.84 17.92 9.55
C ARG A 198 -10.97 18.02 8.52
N VAL A 199 -11.93 18.92 8.76
CA VAL A 199 -13.00 19.21 7.81
C VAL A 199 -12.39 19.72 6.51
N PHE A 200 -12.61 18.99 5.41
CA PHE A 200 -12.13 19.42 4.10
C PHE A 200 -12.89 20.67 3.67
N SER A 201 -12.16 21.77 3.45
CA SER A 201 -12.75 22.95 2.81
C SER A 201 -13.21 22.62 1.39
N TRP A 202 -14.16 23.39 0.83
CA TRP A 202 -14.61 23.20 -0.56
C TRP A 202 -13.45 23.22 -1.57
N LYS A 203 -12.48 24.10 -1.34
CA LYS A 203 -11.25 24.16 -2.14
C LYS A 203 -10.45 22.86 -2.02
N SER A 204 -10.32 22.31 -0.82
CA SER A 204 -9.64 21.01 -0.59
C SER A 204 -10.34 19.86 -1.31
N LEU A 205 -11.68 19.87 -1.36
CA LEU A 205 -12.46 18.87 -2.09
C LEU A 205 -12.21 18.95 -3.61
N GLN A 206 -12.13 20.16 -4.17
CA GLN A 206 -11.79 20.36 -5.59
C GLN A 206 -10.39 19.82 -5.91
N TYR A 207 -9.40 20.07 -5.05
CA TYR A 207 -8.04 19.53 -5.22
C TYR A 207 -8.01 18.00 -5.10
N TYR A 208 -8.75 17.44 -4.13
CA TYR A 208 -8.90 16.01 -3.98
C TYR A 208 -9.41 15.37 -5.27
N GLN A 209 -10.46 15.96 -5.87
CA GLN A 209 -11.04 15.48 -7.12
C GLN A 209 -10.12 15.64 -8.35
N THR A 210 -9.47 16.78 -8.48
CA THR A 210 -8.72 17.14 -9.71
C THR A 210 -7.27 16.65 -9.73
N ARG A 211 -6.68 16.36 -8.56
CA ARG A 211 -5.26 15.97 -8.45
C ARG A 211 -5.05 14.65 -7.73
N LEU A 212 -5.50 14.53 -6.48
CA LEU A 212 -5.20 13.35 -5.66
C LEU A 212 -5.86 12.07 -6.19
N ILE A 213 -7.12 12.15 -6.63
CA ILE A 213 -7.80 11.02 -7.26
C ILE A 213 -7.07 10.56 -8.54
N PRO A 214 -6.82 11.44 -9.54
CA PRO A 214 -6.08 11.03 -10.74
C PRO A 214 -4.71 10.44 -10.42
N PHE A 215 -3.98 11.03 -9.46
CA PHE A 215 -2.71 10.51 -8.97
C PHE A 215 -2.85 9.11 -8.38
N ALA A 216 -3.81 8.89 -7.48
CA ALA A 216 -4.08 7.59 -6.88
C ALA A 216 -4.49 6.54 -7.94
N LEU A 217 -5.31 6.91 -8.92
CA LEU A 217 -5.66 6.04 -10.04
C LEU A 217 -4.43 5.68 -10.89
N ASN A 218 -3.51 6.63 -11.08
CA ASN A 218 -2.25 6.37 -11.76
C ASN A 218 -1.38 5.40 -10.95
N LEU A 219 -1.26 5.59 -9.63
CA LEU A 219 -0.56 4.63 -8.75
C LEU A 219 -1.16 3.23 -8.86
N LEU A 220 -2.49 3.08 -8.86
CA LEU A 220 -3.13 1.77 -9.01
C LEU A 220 -2.88 1.09 -10.36
N LYS A 221 -2.53 1.86 -11.40
CA LYS A 221 -2.11 1.33 -12.71
C LYS A 221 -0.66 0.84 -12.67
N THR A 222 0.24 1.58 -12.03
CA THR A 222 1.67 1.25 -11.92
C THR A 222 1.96 0.18 -10.87
N TYR A 223 1.16 0.12 -9.81
CA TYR A 223 1.25 -0.83 -8.71
C TYR A 223 0.02 -1.75 -8.71
N PRO A 224 -0.22 -2.51 -9.79
CA PRO A 224 -1.43 -3.28 -9.92
C PRO A 224 -1.48 -4.32 -8.82
N SER A 225 -2.61 -4.39 -8.11
CA SER A 225 -2.81 -5.47 -7.15
C SER A 225 -1.75 -5.48 -6.02
N CYS A 226 -1.26 -4.32 -5.58
CA CYS A 226 -0.46 -4.22 -4.35
C CYS A 226 -1.33 -4.06 -3.09
N VAL A 227 -2.51 -3.46 -3.21
CA VAL A 227 -3.44 -3.28 -2.07
C VAL A 227 -4.52 -4.37 -2.11
N GLY A 228 -4.60 -5.17 -1.04
CA GLY A 228 -5.48 -6.34 -0.92
C GLY A 228 -6.86 -5.98 -0.39
N GLY A 229 -6.90 -5.31 0.76
CA GLY A 229 -8.10 -4.77 1.39
C GLY A 229 -7.82 -3.39 1.99
N VAL A 230 -8.86 -2.57 2.07
CA VAL A 230 -8.85 -1.27 2.74
C VAL A 230 -9.93 -1.29 3.81
N TYR A 231 -9.52 -1.24 5.07
CA TYR A 231 -10.37 -1.26 6.25
C TYR A 231 -10.53 0.18 6.74
N VAL A 232 -11.74 0.73 6.75
CA VAL A 232 -12.01 2.12 7.13
C VAL A 232 -12.67 2.14 8.50
N LEU A 233 -12.02 2.78 9.46
CA LEU A 233 -12.52 2.98 10.83
C LEU A 233 -13.04 4.41 11.01
N ASN A 234 -13.88 4.60 12.03
CA ASN A 234 -14.32 5.92 12.50
C ASN A 234 -14.95 6.78 11.39
N PHE A 235 -15.68 6.14 10.47
CA PHE A 235 -16.31 6.82 9.34
C PHE A 235 -17.54 7.63 9.80
N ALA A 236 -17.31 8.90 10.12
CA ALA A 236 -18.35 9.84 10.51
C ALA A 236 -19.17 10.35 9.31
N PRO A 237 -20.43 10.81 9.54
CA PRO A 237 -21.30 11.30 8.47
C PRO A 237 -20.71 12.43 7.61
N ILE A 238 -19.80 13.24 8.17
CA ILE A 238 -19.11 14.31 7.46
C ILE A 238 -18.29 13.82 6.26
N TYR A 239 -17.89 12.55 6.25
CA TYR A 239 -17.12 11.96 5.15
C TYR A 239 -17.97 11.37 4.02
N HIS A 240 -19.31 11.38 4.15
CA HIS A 240 -20.20 10.86 3.09
C HIS A 240 -20.00 11.60 1.76
N THR A 241 -19.84 12.92 1.79
CA THR A 241 -19.60 13.72 0.58
C THR A 241 -18.31 13.30 -0.10
N LEU A 242 -17.22 13.17 0.66
CA LEU A 242 -15.91 12.77 0.15
C LEU A 242 -15.98 11.37 -0.47
N TRP A 243 -16.64 10.43 0.21
CA TRP A 243 -16.81 9.07 -0.28
C TRP A 243 -17.65 9.01 -1.55
N THR A 244 -18.69 9.83 -1.65
CA THR A 244 -19.55 9.90 -2.85
C THR A 244 -18.74 10.39 -4.05
N VAL A 245 -17.93 11.43 -3.87
CA VAL A 245 -17.02 11.93 -4.92
C VAL A 245 -16.00 10.85 -5.30
N ALA A 246 -15.39 10.18 -4.32
CA ALA A 246 -14.41 9.12 -4.58
C ALA A 246 -15.03 7.91 -5.33
N LYS A 247 -16.26 7.52 -5.01
CA LYS A 247 -16.96 6.42 -5.68
C LYS A 247 -17.20 6.67 -7.17
N LEU A 248 -17.41 7.91 -7.59
CA LEU A 248 -17.66 8.27 -8.99
C LEU A 248 -16.45 8.02 -9.90
N VAL A 249 -15.25 8.00 -9.32
CA VAL A 249 -13.96 7.97 -10.04
C VAL A 249 -13.19 6.67 -9.78
N LEU A 250 -13.42 6.01 -8.65
CA LEU A 250 -12.77 4.76 -8.31
C LEU A 250 -13.36 3.59 -9.11
N PRO A 251 -12.53 2.72 -9.71
CA PRO A 251 -13.01 1.50 -10.35
C PRO A 251 -13.76 0.60 -9.36
N GLU A 252 -14.78 -0.11 -9.82
CA GLU A 252 -15.57 -1.06 -9.00
C GLU A 252 -14.69 -2.09 -8.26
N LYS A 253 -13.60 -2.52 -8.91
CA LYS A 253 -12.63 -3.44 -8.29
C LYS A 253 -11.88 -2.83 -7.11
N ALA A 254 -11.72 -1.50 -7.06
CA ALA A 254 -11.11 -0.80 -5.94
C ALA A 254 -12.15 -0.59 -4.82
N THR A 255 -13.37 -0.16 -5.15
CA THR A 255 -14.42 0.06 -4.15
C THR A 255 -14.86 -1.24 -3.47
N SER A 256 -14.92 -2.36 -4.20
CA SER A 256 -15.22 -3.70 -3.64
C SER A 256 -14.16 -4.25 -2.68
N ARG A 257 -13.01 -3.57 -2.53
CA ARG A 257 -11.97 -3.91 -1.54
C ARG A 257 -12.04 -3.03 -0.30
N MET A 258 -12.89 -2.01 -0.30
CA MET A 258 -13.08 -1.10 0.84
C MET A 258 -14.18 -1.65 1.73
N LEU A 259 -13.83 -1.87 3.00
CA LEU A 259 -14.76 -2.31 4.04
C LEU A 259 -14.80 -1.22 5.11
N PHE A 260 -15.99 -0.71 5.39
CA PHE A 260 -16.23 0.24 6.47
C PHE A 260 -16.57 -0.59 7.70
N LEU A 261 -15.70 -0.55 8.69
CA LEU A 261 -15.76 -1.40 9.88
C LEU A 261 -16.31 -0.58 11.05
N ASP A 262 -17.09 -1.25 11.89
CA ASP A 262 -17.36 -0.79 13.25
C ASP A 262 -16.24 -1.20 14.21
N GLU A 263 -16.28 -0.70 15.44
CA GLU A 263 -15.23 -0.93 16.44
C GLU A 263 -15.08 -2.42 16.83
N GLY A 264 -16.14 -3.21 16.73
CA GLY A 264 -16.10 -4.65 17.03
C GLY A 264 -15.55 -5.51 15.88
N SER A 265 -15.90 -5.19 14.64
CA SER A 265 -15.57 -6.00 13.45
C SER A 265 -14.12 -5.86 12.97
N VAL A 266 -13.37 -4.86 13.45
CA VAL A 266 -11.94 -4.72 13.13
C VAL A 266 -11.14 -5.96 13.52
N THR A 267 -11.50 -6.60 14.63
CA THR A 267 -10.82 -7.80 15.17
C THR A 267 -11.00 -9.04 14.30
N GLU A 268 -12.06 -9.08 13.48
CA GLU A 268 -12.27 -10.14 12.48
C GLU A 268 -11.28 -10.04 11.32
N MET A 269 -10.74 -8.84 11.09
CA MET A 269 -9.82 -8.53 9.99
C MET A 269 -8.37 -8.44 10.46
N ILE A 270 -8.13 -7.96 11.68
CA ILE A 270 -6.79 -7.73 12.25
C ILE A 270 -6.82 -8.25 13.68
N LYS A 271 -5.94 -9.20 14.02
CA LYS A 271 -5.89 -9.73 15.39
C LYS A 271 -5.52 -8.64 16.40
N GLU A 272 -6.07 -8.72 17.61
CA GLU A 272 -5.89 -7.70 18.66
C GLU A 272 -4.40 -7.40 18.94
N GLU A 273 -3.53 -8.42 18.94
CA GLU A 273 -2.09 -8.26 19.17
C GLU A 273 -1.37 -7.44 18.08
N ASN A 274 -1.95 -7.37 16.87
CA ASN A 274 -1.41 -6.59 15.75
C ASN A 274 -2.09 -5.23 15.59
N LEU A 275 -3.19 -4.99 16.30
CA LEU A 275 -3.97 -3.76 16.23
C LEU A 275 -3.53 -2.81 17.35
N LEU A 276 -3.24 -1.56 17.00
CA LEU A 276 -2.85 -0.54 17.97
C LEU A 276 -3.94 -0.33 19.03
N CYS A 277 -3.55 -0.05 20.28
CA CYS A 277 -4.51 0.25 21.35
C CYS A 277 -5.47 1.39 21.00
N GLU A 278 -4.99 2.41 20.27
CA GLU A 278 -5.84 3.52 19.80
C GLU A 278 -6.93 3.11 18.80
N HIS A 279 -6.82 1.92 18.20
CA HIS A 279 -7.81 1.34 17.29
C HIS A 279 -8.58 0.18 17.94
N GLY A 280 -8.54 0.03 19.26
CA GLY A 280 -9.25 -1.02 20.01
C GLY A 280 -8.48 -2.34 20.16
N GLY A 281 -7.18 -2.36 19.85
CA GLY A 281 -6.34 -3.55 19.99
C GLY A 281 -5.48 -3.61 21.26
N LYS A 282 -4.49 -4.50 21.25
CA LYS A 282 -3.54 -4.77 22.35
C LYS A 282 -2.09 -4.40 22.01
N SER A 283 -1.83 -3.98 20.77
CA SER A 283 -0.49 -3.56 20.36
C SER A 283 -0.14 -2.22 21.00
N THR A 284 0.89 -2.23 21.84
CA THR A 284 1.48 -1.03 22.48
C THR A 284 2.62 -0.45 21.65
N THR A 285 2.78 -0.89 20.39
CA THR A 285 3.83 -0.40 19.49
C THR A 285 3.68 1.10 19.30
N VAL A 286 4.73 1.85 19.62
CA VAL A 286 4.82 3.28 19.33
C VAL A 286 5.65 3.45 18.08
N TYR A 287 5.07 4.05 17.05
CA TYR A 287 5.79 4.35 15.83
C TYR A 287 6.95 5.32 16.12
N ASN A 288 8.14 4.99 15.63
CA ASN A 288 9.30 5.87 15.60
C ASN A 288 10.01 5.69 14.25
N HIS A 289 10.11 6.77 13.47
CA HIS A 289 10.69 6.71 12.12
C HIS A 289 12.19 6.42 12.11
N GLU A 290 12.91 6.67 13.22
CA GLU A 290 14.36 6.42 13.33
C GLU A 290 14.66 4.93 13.50
N THR A 291 13.72 4.19 14.10
CA THR A 291 13.86 2.76 14.40
C THR A 291 12.86 1.90 13.63
N ASP A 292 12.09 2.46 12.70
CA ASP A 292 11.13 1.71 11.89
C ASP A 292 11.88 0.72 10.99
N PRO A 293 11.67 -0.60 11.14
CA PRO A 293 12.48 -1.60 10.46
C PRO A 293 12.31 -1.57 8.94
N ILE A 294 11.16 -1.11 8.44
CA ILE A 294 10.87 -1.00 7.01
C ILE A 294 11.57 0.23 6.43
N LEU A 295 11.60 1.35 7.15
CA LEU A 295 12.36 2.53 6.77
C LEU A 295 13.86 2.29 6.82
N VAL A 296 14.39 1.66 7.88
CA VAL A 296 15.81 1.31 7.99
C VAL A 296 16.24 0.43 6.81
N ARG A 297 15.40 -0.53 6.43
CA ARG A 297 15.75 -1.51 5.40
C ARG A 297 15.53 -1.01 3.96
N TYR A 298 14.44 -0.29 3.70
CA TYR A 298 14.05 0.08 2.33
C TYR A 298 13.91 1.58 2.10
N GLY A 299 14.00 2.40 3.15
CA GLY A 299 13.90 3.85 3.08
C GLY A 299 15.07 4.51 2.35
N GLY A 300 16.15 3.77 2.07
CA GLY A 300 17.37 4.31 1.48
C GLY A 300 18.36 4.74 2.56
N LYS A 301 19.63 4.90 2.17
CA LYS A 301 20.68 5.33 3.11
C LYS A 301 20.50 6.81 3.42
N LEU A 302 20.51 7.18 4.70
CA LEU A 302 20.78 8.55 5.11
C LEU A 302 22.11 8.99 4.47
N PRO A 303 22.26 10.24 3.99
CA PRO A 303 23.58 10.78 3.72
C PRO A 303 24.41 10.57 4.99
N THR A 304 25.49 9.81 4.88
CA THR A 304 26.46 9.67 5.96
C THR A 304 27.04 11.06 6.20
N PHE A 305 26.51 11.78 7.18
CA PHE A 305 27.26 12.87 7.78
C PHE A 305 28.53 12.24 8.31
N THR A 306 29.65 12.59 7.70
CA THR A 306 30.97 12.12 8.10
C THR A 306 31.29 12.82 9.42
N THR A 307 30.75 12.31 10.53
CA THR A 307 31.41 12.48 11.81
C THR A 307 32.61 11.56 11.76
N ALA A 308 33.78 12.16 11.56
CA ALA A 308 35.03 11.50 11.90
C ALA A 308 34.92 10.96 13.33
N ASP A 309 35.46 9.75 13.51
CA ASP A 309 35.58 9.02 14.77
C ASP A 309 34.32 8.28 15.27
N ALA A 310 34.14 7.04 14.80
CA ALA A 310 33.84 5.92 15.69
C ALA A 310 34.18 4.59 15.00
N SER A 311 34.98 3.80 15.70
CA SER A 311 35.52 2.49 15.36
C SER A 311 34.46 1.43 15.02
N ALA A 312 34.83 0.56 14.10
CA ALA A 312 34.12 -0.63 13.68
C ALA A 312 33.70 -1.54 14.84
N ASN A 313 32.41 -1.87 14.88
CA ASN A 313 31.88 -3.16 15.33
C ASN A 313 30.68 -3.46 14.44
N ASP A 314 30.88 -4.33 13.45
CA ASP A 314 29.80 -4.99 12.71
C ASP A 314 29.15 -6.02 13.66
N GLU A 315 28.18 -5.56 14.44
CA GLU A 315 27.21 -6.45 15.06
C GLU A 315 25.98 -6.52 14.14
N ASP A 316 25.75 -7.73 13.63
CA ASP A 316 24.55 -8.12 12.88
C ASP A 316 23.31 -7.66 13.66
N PRO A 317 22.46 -6.78 13.11
CA PRO A 317 21.31 -6.27 13.84
C PRO A 317 20.31 -7.41 14.03
N GLY A 318 20.39 -8.00 15.22
CA GLY A 318 19.40 -8.82 15.94
C GLY A 318 18.39 -9.59 15.10
N GLU A 319 18.39 -10.91 15.26
CA GLU A 319 17.24 -11.76 14.96
C GLU A 319 15.96 -11.18 15.62
N GLU A 320 15.22 -10.35 14.88
CA GLU A 320 13.86 -10.00 15.23
C GLU A 320 13.06 -11.30 15.30
N CYS A 321 12.56 -11.60 16.50
CA CYS A 321 11.62 -12.69 16.76
C CYS A 321 10.28 -12.41 16.04
N TRP A 322 10.24 -12.67 14.74
CA TRP A 322 9.00 -12.83 14.00
C TRP A 322 8.30 -14.12 14.46
N PRO A 323 6.96 -14.15 14.61
CA PRO A 323 6.28 -15.27 15.26
C PRO A 323 6.52 -16.58 14.49
N VAL A 324 7.38 -17.43 15.06
CA VAL A 324 7.67 -18.81 14.61
C VAL A 324 6.42 -19.71 14.77
N SER A 325 5.45 -19.29 15.57
CA SER A 325 4.28 -20.09 15.93
C SER A 325 3.08 -19.90 14.99
N LEU A 326 3.18 -20.41 13.75
CA LEU A 326 1.99 -20.81 12.98
C LEU A 326 2.14 -22.20 12.30
N ASN A 327 3.28 -22.87 12.48
CA ASN A 327 3.44 -24.28 12.14
C ASN A 327 3.00 -25.17 13.32
N ALA A 328 1.72 -25.13 13.68
CA ALA A 328 1.08 -26.21 14.43
C ALA A 328 -0.44 -26.12 14.29
N THR A 329 -1.06 -27.25 13.96
CA THR A 329 -2.51 -27.51 13.90
C THR A 329 -3.30 -26.80 12.80
N ALA A 330 -3.22 -27.36 11.60
CA ALA A 330 -4.35 -27.41 10.69
C ALA A 330 -5.43 -28.33 11.29
N THR A 331 -6.28 -27.80 12.17
CA THR A 331 -7.60 -28.37 12.43
C THR A 331 -8.58 -27.72 11.47
N THR A 332 -9.15 -28.53 10.59
CA THR A 332 -10.27 -28.19 9.70
C THR A 332 -11.40 -27.52 10.48
N PRO A 333 -11.82 -26.29 10.15
CA PRO A 333 -13.10 -25.77 10.61
C PRO A 333 -14.21 -26.30 9.71
N THR A 334 -15.24 -26.84 10.35
CA THR A 334 -16.53 -27.20 9.75
C THR A 334 -17.10 -26.07 8.89
N SER A 335 -17.55 -26.45 7.71
CA SER A 335 -18.23 -25.59 6.74
C SER A 335 -19.58 -25.13 7.30
N ASP A 336 -19.65 -23.92 7.87
CA ASP A 336 -20.90 -23.15 8.01
C ASP A 336 -20.60 -21.68 8.32
N GLY A 337 -19.91 -21.02 7.38
CA GLY A 337 -19.74 -19.57 7.37
C GLY A 337 -20.49 -18.95 6.20
N LYS A 338 -21.82 -18.90 6.27
CA LYS A 338 -22.61 -18.10 5.33
C LYS A 338 -22.26 -16.63 5.57
N TRP A 339 -21.53 -16.03 4.63
CA TRP A 339 -21.39 -14.58 4.53
C TRP A 339 -22.78 -13.97 4.30
N ALA A 340 -23.39 -13.48 5.38
CA ALA A 340 -24.64 -12.74 5.29
C ALA A 340 -24.42 -11.50 4.42
N GLY A 341 -25.24 -11.36 3.38
CA GLY A 341 -25.26 -10.14 2.58
C GLY A 341 -25.64 -8.96 3.45
N TRP A 342 -24.66 -8.13 3.77
CA TRP A 342 -24.86 -6.88 4.50
C TRP A 342 -25.76 -5.95 3.69
N ARG A 343 -26.91 -5.57 4.27
CA ARG A 343 -27.77 -4.50 3.77
C ARG A 343 -27.38 -3.18 4.44
N TRP A 344 -27.44 -2.13 3.63
CA TRP A 344 -27.17 -0.74 3.99
C TRP A 344 -28.09 -0.24 5.12
N PRO A 345 -27.57 0.35 6.21
CA PRO A 345 -28.39 1.08 7.17
C PRO A 345 -28.76 2.44 6.53
N GLY A 346 -29.95 2.53 5.95
CA GLY A 346 -30.45 3.78 5.35
C GLY A 346 -31.46 3.63 4.22
N SER A 347 -31.76 2.41 3.74
CA SER A 347 -32.87 2.20 2.79
C SER A 347 -34.17 1.88 3.53
N GLY A 348 -34.63 2.80 4.39
CA GLY A 348 -35.99 2.79 4.92
C GLY A 348 -36.87 3.65 4.03
N GLY A 349 -37.43 3.05 2.97
CA GLY A 349 -38.44 3.71 2.15
C GLY A 349 -39.70 3.97 2.98
N ALA A 350 -40.12 5.24 3.04
CA ALA A 350 -41.38 5.63 3.64
C ALA A 350 -42.54 4.86 2.99
N ARG A 351 -43.27 4.09 3.80
CA ARG A 351 -44.50 3.43 3.40
C ARG A 351 -45.61 4.47 3.50
N VAL A 352 -46.08 4.98 2.36
CA VAL A 352 -47.31 5.77 2.27
C VAL A 352 -48.47 4.80 2.47
N GLU A 353 -49.26 5.00 3.52
CA GLU A 353 -50.55 4.32 3.69
C GLU A 353 -51.57 4.92 2.71
N PRO A 354 -52.39 4.13 2.02
CA PRO A 354 -53.49 4.66 1.23
C PRO A 354 -54.67 4.97 2.16
N GLU A 355 -55.03 6.25 2.22
CA GLU A 355 -56.32 6.70 2.76
C GLU A 355 -57.46 6.05 1.96
N GLY A 356 -58.37 5.40 2.69
CA GLY A 356 -59.63 4.92 2.15
C GLY A 356 -60.59 6.08 1.90
N VAL A 357 -61.23 6.07 0.74
CA VAL A 357 -62.36 6.94 0.40
C VAL A 357 -63.64 6.15 0.61
N VAL A 358 -64.59 6.76 1.34
CA VAL A 358 -66.03 6.43 1.29
C VAL A 358 -66.63 7.11 0.07
#